data_AF-A0A4V1RX47-F1
#
_entry.id   AF-A0A4V1RX47-F1
#
_cell.length_a   1.000
_cell.length_b   1.000
_cell.length_c   1.000
_cell.angle_alpha   90.00
_cell.angle_beta   90.00
_cell.angle_gamma   90.00
#
_symmetry.space_group_name_H-M   'P 1'
#
loop_
_entity.id
_entity.type
_entity.pdbx_description
1 polymer ?
#
loop_
_entity_poly.entity_id
_entity_poly.type
_entity_poly.pdbx_seq_one_letter_code
_entity_poly.pdbx_strand_id
1 'polypeptide(L)'
;MGWAYAVREKSEFTRCFKYFLDTYERPERRCHYLHVDQGGENRSDQLCIFCDNKGISIYYTATDQHEQNGIAEAFNRVLQEKVTPTLERSNLPRKLWPYILYAAVYIRNRSPSKALNKTP
;
A
#
# COMPACT_ATOMS: atom_id res chain seq x y z
N MET A 1 -0.78 -3.82 -10.80
CA MET A 1 -1.64 -2.77 -10.21
C MET A 1 -1.21 -2.50 -8.78
N GLY A 2 -1.43 -1.28 -8.27
CA GLY A 2 -1.17 -0.93 -6.86
C GLY A 2 -2.45 -0.51 -6.15
N TRP A 3 -2.50 -0.72 -4.83
CA TRP A 3 -3.62 -0.33 -3.98
C TRP A 3 -3.12 0.59 -2.87
N ALA A 4 -3.93 1.56 -2.49
CA ALA A 4 -3.68 2.38 -1.31
C ALA A 4 -4.96 2.52 -0.52
N TYR A 5 -4.83 2.54 0.81
CA TYR A 5 -5.92 2.73 1.75
C TYR A 5 -5.59 3.93 2.62
N ALA A 6 -6.50 4.89 2.69
CA ALA A 6 -6.36 5.99 3.64
C ALA A 6 -6.71 5.49 5.03
N VAL A 7 -5.73 5.51 5.93
CA VAL A 7 -5.88 5.15 7.34
C VAL A 7 -5.69 6.39 8.20
N ARG A 8 -6.41 6.44 9.32
CA ARG A 8 -6.27 7.49 10.34
C ARG A 8 -5.18 7.12 11.33
N GLU A 9 -5.12 5.85 11.71
CA GLU A 9 -4.15 5.31 12.65
C GLU A 9 -3.39 4.14 12.04
N LYS A 10 -2.12 3.99 12.41
CA LYS A 10 -1.30 2.87 11.92
C LYS A 10 -1.81 1.51 12.38
N SER A 11 -2.51 1.47 13.52
CA SER A 11 -3.20 0.28 14.06
C SER A 11 -4.25 -0.30 13.09
N GLU A 12 -4.75 0.50 12.14
CA GLU A 12 -5.73 0.05 11.15
C GLU A 12 -5.12 -0.81 10.04
N PHE A 13 -3.79 -0.92 9.96
CA PHE A 13 -3.09 -1.69 8.93
C PHE A 13 -3.60 -3.14 8.86
N THR A 14 -3.63 -3.85 9.99
CA THR A 14 -4.06 -5.26 10.03
C THR A 14 -5.50 -5.42 9.53
N ARG A 15 -6.38 -4.47 9.85
CA ARG A 15 -7.77 -4.50 9.37
C ARG A 15 -7.82 -4.28 7.86
N CYS A 16 -7.11 -3.28 7.34
CA CYS A 16 -7.06 -2.99 5.91
C CYS A 16 -6.43 -4.13 5.10
N PHE A 17 -5.39 -4.77 5.64
CA PHE A 17 -4.73 -5.90 5.00
C PHE A 17 -5.66 -7.12 4.89
N LYS A 18 -6.39 -7.45 5.96
CA LYS A 18 -7.42 -8.51 5.94
C LYS A 18 -8.47 -8.23 4.87
N TYR A 19 -9.03 -7.01 4.87
CA TYR A 19 -10.01 -6.58 3.88
C TYR A 19 -9.46 -6.67 2.44
N PHE A 20 -8.20 -6.29 2.23
CA PHE A 20 -7.55 -6.38 0.93
C PHE A 20 -7.48 -7.83 0.44
N LEU A 21 -7.03 -8.77 1.28
CA LEU A 21 -6.98 -10.18 0.91
C LEU A 21 -8.39 -10.72 0.63
N ASP A 22 -9.35 -10.47 1.51
CA ASP A 22 -10.72 -10.98 1.32
C ASP A 22 -11.37 -10.44 0.03
N THR A 23 -11.02 -9.23 -0.38
CA THR A 23 -11.57 -8.61 -1.60
C THR A 23 -10.89 -9.13 -2.87
N TYR A 24 -9.56 -9.19 -2.88
CA TYR A 24 -8.77 -9.34 -4.11
C TYR A 24 -8.03 -10.67 -4.25
N GLU A 25 -7.86 -11.44 -3.17
CA GLU A 25 -7.20 -12.75 -3.21
C GLU A 25 -8.07 -13.75 -3.98
N ARG A 26 -7.45 -14.52 -4.86
CA ARG A 26 -8.08 -15.59 -5.66
C ARG A 26 -7.16 -16.81 -5.64
N PRO A 27 -7.67 -18.04 -5.90
CA PRO A 27 -6.82 -19.24 -5.92
C PRO A 27 -5.59 -19.10 -6.83
N GLU A 28 -5.71 -18.38 -7.94
CA GLU A 28 -4.64 -18.15 -8.92
C GLU A 28 -3.70 -16.99 -8.52
N ARG A 29 -4.06 -16.20 -7.51
CA ARG A 29 -3.37 -14.98 -7.07
C ARG A 29 -3.42 -14.87 -5.55
N ARG A 30 -2.74 -15.79 -4.88
CA ARG A 30 -2.61 -15.82 -3.42
C ARG A 30 -1.45 -14.93 -2.96
N CYS A 31 -1.60 -14.28 -1.80
CA CYS A 31 -0.49 -13.67 -1.12
C CYS A 31 0.35 -14.75 -0.43
N HIS A 32 1.64 -14.82 -0.75
CA HIS A 32 2.58 -15.73 -0.09
C HIS A 32 3.52 -15.00 0.87
N TYR A 33 3.83 -13.74 0.56
CA TYR A 33 4.85 -12.97 1.24
C TYR A 33 4.33 -11.57 1.54
N LEU A 34 4.48 -11.16 2.80
CA LEU A 34 4.20 -9.82 3.26
C LEU A 34 5.51 -9.15 3.67
N HIS A 35 5.96 -8.15 2.92
CA HIS A 35 7.12 -7.34 3.27
C HIS A 35 6.66 -6.09 4.01
N VAL A 36 7.26 -5.83 5.16
CA VAL A 36 6.85 -4.77 6.09
C VAL A 36 8.09 -4.06 6.61
N ASP A 37 8.02 -2.74 6.76
CA ASP A 37 9.09 -1.98 7.40
C ASP A 37 9.21 -2.31 8.91
N GLN A 38 10.43 -2.20 9.46
CA GLN A 38 10.78 -2.50 10.85
C GLN A 38 10.23 -1.49 11.87
N GLY A 39 9.47 -0.47 11.44
CA GLY A 39 8.71 0.38 12.36
C GLY A 39 7.82 -0.48 13.26
N GLY A 40 8.19 -0.58 14.55
CA GLY A 40 7.80 -1.65 15.49
C GLY A 40 6.30 -1.85 15.74
N GLU A 41 5.44 -1.07 15.10
CA GLU A 41 3.98 -1.10 15.20
C GLU A 41 3.35 -2.19 14.32
N ASN A 42 4.06 -2.70 13.30
CA ASN A 42 3.58 -3.81 12.47
C ASN A 42 3.89 -5.20 13.04
N ARG A 43 4.57 -5.29 14.18
CA ARG A 43 4.68 -6.53 14.97
C ARG A 43 3.46 -6.71 15.89
N SER A 44 2.26 -6.46 15.38
CA SER A 44 1.07 -6.81 16.15
C SER A 44 0.92 -8.34 16.15
N ASP A 45 0.79 -8.95 17.32
CA ASP A 45 0.57 -10.41 17.43
C ASP A 45 -0.60 -10.87 16.56
N GLN A 46 -1.62 -10.01 16.42
CA GLN A 46 -2.77 -10.27 15.55
C GLN A 46 -2.43 -10.40 14.06
N LEU A 47 -1.47 -9.62 13.56
CA LEU A 47 -1.01 -9.72 12.17
C LEU A 47 -0.21 -11.00 11.97
N CYS A 48 0.69 -11.32 12.90
CA CYS A 48 1.48 -12.55 12.87
C CYS A 48 0.59 -13.80 12.87
N ILE A 49 -0.34 -13.90 13.83
CA ILE A 49 -1.30 -15.01 13.92
C ILE A 49 -2.15 -15.11 12.65
N PHE A 50 -2.62 -13.99 12.11
CA PHE A 50 -3.41 -14.00 10.89
C PHE A 50 -2.61 -14.50 9.68
N CYS A 51 -1.37 -14.02 9.51
CA CYS A 51 -0.52 -14.43 8.41
C CYS A 51 -0.14 -15.91 8.51
N ASP A 52 0.19 -16.40 9.72
CA ASP A 52 0.50 -17.81 9.96
C ASP A 52 -0.68 -18.73 9.60
N ASN A 53 -1.89 -18.40 10.07
CA ASN A 53 -3.11 -19.13 9.70
C ASN A 53 -3.40 -19.13 8.19
N LYS A 54 -2.98 -18.08 7.48
CA LYS A 54 -3.11 -17.95 6.03
C LYS A 54 -1.89 -18.48 5.27
N GLY A 55 -0.86 -18.99 5.93
CA GLY A 55 0.38 -19.46 5.30
C GLY A 55 1.16 -18.35 4.58
N ILE A 56 1.07 -17.11 5.07
CA ILE A 56 1.78 -15.94 4.55
C ILE A 56 3.04 -15.72 5.38
N SER A 57 4.22 -15.71 4.76
CA SER A 57 5.47 -15.39 5.45
C SER A 57 5.68 -13.88 5.54
N ILE A 58 5.95 -13.38 6.75
CA ILE A 58 6.24 -11.97 6.99
C ILE A 58 7.76 -11.74 6.94
N TYR A 59 8.19 -10.78 6.13
CA TYR A 59 9.56 -10.30 6.08
C TYR A 59 9.61 -8.86 6.58
N TYR A 60 10.49 -8.61 7.54
CA TYR A 60 10.76 -7.27 8.02
C TYR A 60 12.02 -6.75 7.34
N THR A 61 11.94 -5.63 6.62
CA THR A 61 13.12 -5.06 5.98
C THR A 61 14.15 -4.65 7.03
N ALA A 62 15.38 -5.14 6.90
CA ALA A 62 16.49 -4.69 7.74
C ALA A 62 16.77 -3.20 7.48
N THR A 63 17.25 -2.48 8.49
CA THR A 63 17.62 -1.06 8.43
C THR A 63 18.50 -0.69 7.23
N ASP A 64 19.24 -1.65 6.65
CA ASP A 64 20.15 -1.47 5.53
C ASP A 64 19.71 -2.14 4.20
N GLN A 65 18.50 -2.70 4.12
CA GLN A 65 17.97 -3.34 2.89
C GLN A 65 16.75 -2.59 2.35
N HIS A 66 16.90 -1.29 2.17
CA HIS A 66 15.89 -0.38 1.59
C HIS A 66 15.38 -0.81 0.20
N GLU A 67 16.19 -1.54 -0.57
CA GLU A 67 15.80 -1.98 -1.92
C GLU A 67 14.58 -2.92 -1.92
N GLN A 68 14.39 -3.71 -0.86
CA GLN A 68 13.26 -4.65 -0.78
C GLN A 68 11.91 -3.96 -0.57
N ASN A 69 11.90 -2.85 0.18
CA ASN A 69 10.71 -2.01 0.32
C ASN A 69 10.63 -0.92 -0.77
N GLY A 70 11.65 -0.82 -1.62
CA GLY A 70 11.80 0.25 -2.60
C GLY A 70 10.63 0.37 -3.57
N ILE A 71 9.94 -0.74 -3.90
CA ILE A 71 8.74 -0.70 -4.75
C ILE A 71 7.58 -0.01 -4.02
N ALA A 72 7.35 -0.34 -2.75
CA ALA A 72 6.30 0.28 -1.94
C ALA A 72 6.64 1.74 -1.63
N GLU A 73 7.90 2.05 -1.33
CA GLU A 73 8.37 3.42 -1.11
C GLU A 73 8.25 4.28 -2.38
N ALA A 74 8.68 3.76 -3.53
CA ALA A 74 8.52 4.44 -4.81
C ALA A 74 7.03 4.67 -5.15
N PHE A 75 6.18 3.69 -4.87
CA PHE A 75 4.74 3.82 -5.06
C PHE A 75 4.17 4.92 -4.15
N ASN A 76 4.52 4.92 -2.87
CA ASN A 76 4.08 5.92 -1.90
C ASN A 76 4.55 7.32 -2.28
N ARG A 77 5.81 7.47 -2.70
CA ARG A 77 6.36 8.75 -3.18
C ARG A 77 5.59 9.28 -4.40
N VAL A 78 5.34 8.44 -5.40
CA VAL A 78 4.56 8.82 -6.59
C VAL A 78 3.14 9.26 -6.21
N LEU A 79 2.51 8.60 -5.22
CA LEU A 79 1.20 9.01 -4.75
C LEU A 79 1.24 10.35 -4.00
N GLN A 80 2.22 10.57 -3.12
CA GLN A 80 2.38 11.84 -2.42
C GLN A 80 2.64 13.00 -3.38
N GLU A 81 3.49 12.81 -4.38
CA GLU A 81 3.79 13.79 -5.44
C GLU A 81 2.55 14.14 -6.30
N LYS A 82 1.51 13.28 -6.30
CA LYS A 82 0.24 13.56 -6.97
C LYS A 82 -0.78 14.18 -6.03
N VAL A 83 -0.92 13.63 -4.83
CA VAL A 83 -1.97 14.01 -3.86
C VAL A 83 -1.70 15.40 -3.30
N THR A 84 -0.48 15.68 -2.84
CA THR A 84 -0.14 16.96 -2.19
C THR A 84 -0.36 18.16 -3.11
N PRO A 85 0.20 18.20 -4.34
CA PRO A 85 0.01 19.35 -5.21
C PRO A 85 -1.44 19.50 -5.69
N THR A 86 -2.15 18.38 -5.90
CA THR A 86 -3.57 18.42 -6.27
C THR A 86 -4.40 19.04 -5.17
N LEU A 87 -4.15 18.68 -3.91
CA LEU A 87 -4.85 19.23 -2.76
C LEU A 87 -4.56 20.73 -2.59
N GLU A 88 -3.30 21.14 -2.75
CA GLU A 88 -2.90 22.55 -2.63
C GLU A 88 -3.47 23.43 -3.75
N ARG A 89 -3.49 22.94 -4.99
CA ARG A 89 -3.98 23.71 -6.15
C ARG A 89 -5.50 23.74 -6.28
N SER A 90 -6.20 22.73 -5.78
CA SER A 90 -7.66 22.62 -5.90
C SER A 90 -8.43 23.46 -4.88
N ASN A 91 -7.73 24.11 -3.94
CA ASN A 91 -8.34 24.85 -2.82
C ASN A 91 -9.36 24.01 -2.02
N LEU A 92 -9.19 22.69 -2.02
CA LEU A 92 -10.08 21.76 -1.33
C LEU A 92 -9.70 21.62 0.15
N PRO A 93 -10.67 21.39 1.05
CA PRO A 93 -10.38 21.08 2.43
C PRO A 93 -9.46 19.86 2.56
N ARG A 94 -8.40 19.97 3.38
CA ARG A 94 -7.42 18.88 3.60
C ARG A 94 -8.06 17.54 3.97
N LYS A 95 -9.20 17.55 4.66
CA LYS A 95 -9.98 16.34 5.01
C LYS A 95 -10.39 15.47 3.81
N LEU A 96 -10.37 16.02 2.59
CA LEU A 96 -10.72 15.30 1.36
C LEU A 96 -9.53 14.56 0.72
N TRP A 97 -8.33 14.62 1.31
CA TRP A 97 -7.15 13.92 0.81
C TRP A 97 -7.36 12.42 0.50
N PRO A 98 -8.21 11.64 1.23
CA PRO A 98 -8.45 10.23 0.88
C PRO A 98 -9.07 10.06 -0.51
N TYR A 99 -10.00 10.94 -0.90
CA TYR A 99 -10.63 10.88 -2.21
C TYR A 99 -9.63 11.18 -3.32
N ILE A 100 -8.74 12.14 -3.09
CA ILE A 100 -7.67 12.50 -4.03
C ILE A 100 -6.67 11.34 -4.14
N LEU A 101 -6.33 10.67 -3.02
CA LEU A 101 -5.51 9.47 -3.02
C LEU A 101 -6.12 8.38 -3.89
N TYR A 102 -7.41 8.06 -3.70
CA TYR A 102 -8.07 7.03 -4.49
C TYR A 102 -8.16 7.38 -5.97
N ALA A 103 -8.42 8.65 -6.31
CA ALA A 103 -8.36 9.13 -7.68
C ALA A 103 -6.95 9.00 -8.29
N ALA A 104 -5.91 9.35 -7.53
CA ALA A 104 -4.53 9.23 -7.96
C ALA A 104 -4.12 7.77 -8.23
N VAL A 105 -4.51 6.84 -7.36
CA VAL A 105 -4.30 5.39 -7.56
C VAL A 105 -5.04 4.90 -8.80
N TYR A 106 -6.30 5.30 -8.97
CA TYR A 106 -7.12 4.92 -10.12
C TYR A 106 -6.49 5.38 -11.44
N ILE A 107 -6.09 6.66 -11.52
CA ILE A 107 -5.42 7.21 -12.70
C ILE A 107 -4.09 6.47 -12.94
N ARG A 108 -3.28 6.25 -11.91
CA ARG A 108 -1.99 5.56 -12.04
C ARG A 108 -2.15 4.14 -12.58
N ASN A 109 -3.10 3.37 -12.06
CA ASN A 109 -3.34 1.99 -12.51
C ASN A 109 -3.84 1.90 -13.96
N ARG A 110 -4.33 3.01 -14.53
CA ARG A 110 -4.78 3.11 -15.93
C ARG A 110 -3.83 3.89 -16.83
N SER A 111 -2.72 4.38 -16.29
CA SER A 111 -1.72 5.13 -17.06
C SER A 111 -0.61 4.17 -17.49
N PRO A 112 -0.18 4.20 -18.76
CA PRO A 112 0.95 3.38 -19.19
C PRO A 112 2.22 3.81 -18.47
N SER A 113 3.01 2.85 -17.99
CA SER A 113 4.31 3.15 -17.43
C SER A 113 5.31 3.38 -18.57
N LYS A 114 6.12 4.45 -18.46
CA LYS A 114 7.14 4.77 -19.48
C LYS A 114 8.13 3.62 -19.69
N ALA A 115 8.36 2.80 -18.67
CA ALA A 115 9.26 1.66 -18.71
C ALA A 115 8.67 0.40 -19.37
N LEU A 116 7.35 0.20 -19.30
CA LEU A 116 6.70 -1.06 -19.73
C LEU A 116 5.78 -0.88 -20.94
N ASN A 117 5.52 0.36 -21.39
CA ASN A 117 4.57 0.73 -22.43
C ASN A 117 3.18 0.05 -22.28
N LYS A 118 2.83 -0.30 -21.05
CA LYS A 118 1.62 -1.01 -20.62
C LYS A 118 1.16 -0.43 -19.30
N THR A 119 -0.14 -0.53 -19.03
CA THR A 119 -0.70 -0.16 -17.73
C THR A 119 -0.32 -1.19 -16.66
N PRO A 120 -0.10 -0.78 -15.41
CA PRO A 120 0.18 -1.67 -14.29
C PRO A 120 -0.86 -2.77 -14.05
#